data_AF-A0A7V9L8V9-F1
#
_entry.id   AF-A0A7V9L8V9-F1
#
_cell.length_a   1.000
_cell.length_b   1.000
_cell.length_c   1.000
_cell.angle_alpha   90.00
_cell.angle_beta   90.00
_cell.angle_gamma   90.00
#
_symmetry.space_group_name_H-M   'P 1'
#
loop_
_entity.id
_entity.type
_entity.pdbx_description
1 polymer ?
#
loop_
_entity_poly.entity_id
_entity_poly.type
_entity_poly.pdbx_seq_one_letter_code
_entity_poly.pdbx_strand_id
1 'polypeptide(L)'
;MRRRDFLWLTGAGALACTVACDATATPGPSPGDDPAPDGGGANVPVDTNSAVDACAQAVVKMHDTYAQALYLDGTYGPLTGVVEVAYVSTGAAITLDFWHGHGGQQHRFTLEASHFEALKQGQRVTVGTTTVDGHEHTLFVDPLDEAYRVPGAPDVDVALGTCQETP
;
A
#
# COMPACT_ATOMS: atom_id res chain seq x y z
N MET A 1 38.09 21.03 -7.88
CA MET A 1 36.80 21.18 -7.17
C MET A 1 35.88 22.02 -8.06
N ARG A 2 34.92 21.39 -8.74
CA ARG A 2 33.94 22.09 -9.58
C ARG A 2 32.59 22.00 -8.87
N ARG A 3 32.04 23.15 -8.48
CA ARG A 3 30.67 23.28 -8.00
C ARG A 3 29.73 22.99 -9.16
N ARG A 4 28.81 22.06 -8.97
CA ARG A 4 27.68 21.83 -9.87
C ARG A 4 26.45 22.34 -9.16
N ASP A 5 25.99 23.50 -9.60
CA ASP A 5 24.66 24.01 -9.28
C ASP A 5 23.65 23.12 -9.99
N PHE A 6 22.80 22.44 -9.23
CA PHE A 6 21.63 21.73 -9.76
C PHE A 6 20.39 22.46 -9.27
N LEU A 7 19.90 23.34 -10.14
CA LEU A 7 18.57 23.94 -10.08
C LEU A 7 17.62 22.99 -10.81
N TRP A 8 16.65 22.41 -10.13
CA TRP A 8 15.50 21.80 -10.80
C TRP A 8 14.18 22.28 -10.20
N LEU A 9 13.29 22.57 -11.14
CA LEU A 9 12.07 23.33 -11.03
C LEU A 9 11.09 22.75 -9.99
N THR A 10 10.49 23.67 -9.23
CA THR A 10 9.22 23.47 -8.53
C THR A 10 8.10 23.29 -9.56
N GLY A 11 7.70 22.05 -9.83
CA GLY A 11 6.49 21.72 -10.56
C GLY A 11 5.33 21.56 -9.59
N ALA A 12 4.54 22.62 -9.41
CA ALA A 12 3.24 22.57 -8.76
C ALA A 12 2.26 21.81 -9.65
N GLY A 13 1.59 20.81 -9.08
CA GLY A 13 0.57 20.02 -9.75
C GLY A 13 -0.45 19.51 -8.74
N ALA A 14 -1.15 20.42 -8.07
CA ALA A 14 -2.32 20.08 -7.29
C ALA A 14 -3.50 19.83 -8.24
N LEU A 15 -3.82 18.56 -8.49
CA LEU A 15 -5.11 18.18 -9.05
C LEU A 15 -6.15 18.20 -7.92
N ALA A 16 -6.70 19.38 -7.68
CA ALA A 16 -7.94 19.52 -6.92
C ALA A 16 -9.11 19.21 -7.87
N CYS A 17 -9.58 17.97 -7.86
CA CYS A 17 -10.89 17.65 -8.43
C CYS A 17 -11.97 18.11 -7.45
N THR A 18 -12.36 19.38 -7.53
CA THR A 18 -13.61 19.84 -6.92
C THR A 18 -14.77 19.35 -7.76
N VAL A 19 -15.40 18.24 -7.36
CA VAL A 19 -16.73 17.89 -7.84
C VAL A 19 -17.69 18.90 -7.22
N ALA A 20 -18.10 19.87 -8.02
CA ALA A 20 -19.22 20.72 -7.73
C ALA A 20 -20.49 19.86 -7.79
N CYS A 21 -21.03 19.50 -6.63
CA CYS A 21 -22.41 19.05 -6.54
C CYS A 21 -23.30 20.26 -6.77
N ASP A 22 -23.79 20.42 -8.00
CA ASP A 22 -24.84 21.37 -8.34
C ASP A 22 -26.14 20.90 -7.68
N ALA A 23 -26.38 21.42 -6.47
CA ALA A 23 -27.64 21.25 -5.77
C ALA A 23 -28.69 22.12 -6.47
N THR A 24 -29.31 21.57 -7.50
CA THR A 24 -30.57 22.10 -8.02
C THR A 24 -31.65 21.85 -6.98
N ALA A 25 -31.90 22.87 -6.16
CA ALA A 25 -33.02 22.91 -5.23
C ALA A 25 -34.33 22.99 -6.01
N THR A 26 -35.14 21.94 -5.94
CA THR A 26 -36.55 21.96 -6.35
C THR A 26 -37.42 22.55 -5.23
N PRO A 27 -38.40 23.42 -5.53
CA PRO A 27 -39.36 23.90 -4.53
C PRO A 27 -40.31 22.78 -4.11
N GLY A 28 -40.66 22.73 -2.82
CA GLY A 28 -41.56 21.71 -2.24
C GLY A 28 -43.01 21.77 -2.74
N PRO A 29 -43.80 20.71 -2.53
CA PRO A 29 -45.17 20.62 -3.04
C PRO A 29 -46.17 21.37 -2.13
N SER A 30 -47.12 22.07 -2.75
CA SER A 30 -48.37 22.49 -2.10
C SER A 30 -49.38 21.34 -2.09
N PRO A 31 -50.24 21.23 -1.06
CA PRO A 31 -51.27 20.20 -0.96
C PRO A 31 -52.57 20.64 -1.67
N GLY A 32 -53.19 19.73 -2.41
CA GLY A 32 -54.54 19.94 -2.96
C GLY A 32 -54.97 18.86 -3.96
N ASP A 33 -55.98 18.10 -3.54
CA ASP A 33 -57.02 17.41 -4.32
C ASP A 33 -56.75 16.04 -4.98
N ASP A 34 -57.30 15.00 -4.33
CA ASP A 34 -57.73 13.67 -4.81
C ASP A 34 -59.01 13.74 -5.70
N PRO A 35 -59.56 12.66 -6.34
CA PRO A 35 -59.03 11.32 -6.69
C PRO A 35 -59.42 10.74 -8.11
N ALA A 36 -58.78 9.59 -8.43
CA ALA A 36 -59.27 8.38 -9.17
C ALA A 36 -59.40 8.37 -10.73
N PRO A 37 -59.44 7.19 -11.40
CA PRO A 37 -58.92 5.83 -11.08
C PRO A 37 -58.20 5.13 -12.27
N ASP A 38 -57.76 3.89 -12.01
CA ASP A 38 -57.47 2.79 -12.95
C ASP A 38 -56.16 2.74 -13.76
N GLY A 39 -55.45 1.63 -13.56
CA GLY A 39 -54.89 0.86 -14.67
C GLY A 39 -53.50 1.27 -15.15
N GLY A 40 -52.47 0.84 -14.45
CA GLY A 40 -51.12 0.84 -15.00
C GLY A 40 -50.14 0.32 -13.98
N GLY A 41 -49.64 -0.90 -14.18
CA GLY A 41 -48.52 -1.44 -13.42
C GLY A 41 -47.38 -0.42 -13.48
N ALA A 42 -47.09 0.19 -12.34
CA ALA A 42 -45.98 1.10 -12.19
C ALA A 42 -44.71 0.30 -12.51
N ASN A 43 -44.15 0.53 -13.70
CA ASN A 43 -42.71 0.45 -13.87
C ASN A 43 -42.14 1.49 -12.91
N VAL A 44 -41.89 1.07 -11.67
CA VAL A 44 -40.95 1.77 -10.80
C VAL A 44 -39.70 1.93 -11.67
N PRO A 45 -39.22 3.16 -11.92
CA PRO A 45 -37.91 3.30 -12.51
C PRO A 45 -36.96 2.62 -11.54
N VAL A 46 -36.50 1.44 -11.91
CA VAL A 46 -35.30 0.87 -11.30
C VAL A 46 -34.25 1.93 -11.59
N ASP A 47 -33.85 2.64 -10.54
CA ASP A 47 -32.74 3.56 -10.60
C ASP A 47 -31.49 2.69 -10.80
N THR A 48 -31.21 2.37 -12.06
CA THR A 48 -30.05 1.58 -12.50
C THR A 48 -28.73 2.30 -12.22
N ASN A 49 -28.75 3.46 -11.58
CA ASN A 49 -27.55 4.21 -11.19
C ASN A 49 -27.14 4.01 -9.73
N SER A 50 -27.92 3.28 -8.91
CA SER A 50 -27.60 3.06 -7.48
C SER A 50 -26.75 1.82 -7.19
N ALA A 51 -26.29 1.10 -8.22
CA ALA A 51 -25.37 -0.02 -8.07
C ALA A 51 -24.34 -0.06 -9.21
N VAL A 52 -23.56 1.01 -9.35
CA VAL A 52 -22.22 0.87 -9.93
C VAL A 52 -21.27 0.55 -8.78
N ASP A 53 -20.95 -0.74 -8.70
CA ASP A 53 -19.94 -1.42 -7.89
C ASP A 53 -18.77 -0.53 -7.44
N ALA A 54 -18.96 0.21 -6.34
CA ALA A 54 -17.85 0.71 -5.56
C ALA A 54 -17.29 -0.47 -4.76
N CYS A 55 -16.51 -1.34 -5.41
CA CYS A 55 -15.72 -2.31 -4.70
C CYS A 55 -14.70 -1.54 -3.83
N ALA A 56 -15.02 -1.42 -2.54
CA ALA A 56 -14.10 -0.89 -1.56
C ALA A 56 -12.97 -1.92 -1.38
N GLN A 57 -11.79 -1.63 -1.93
CA GLN A 57 -10.61 -2.45 -1.69
C GLN A 57 -10.25 -2.38 -0.22
N ALA A 58 -10.10 -3.55 0.41
CA ALA A 58 -9.49 -3.60 1.73
C ALA A 58 -8.05 -3.11 1.62
N VAL A 59 -7.67 -2.18 2.49
CA VAL A 59 -6.33 -1.59 2.54
C VAL A 59 -5.68 -1.87 3.90
N VAL A 60 -4.36 -1.99 3.89
CA VAL A 60 -3.51 -2.03 5.09
C VAL A 60 -2.57 -0.83 5.07
N LYS A 61 -2.40 -0.18 6.22
CA LYS A 61 -1.43 0.91 6.39
C LYS A 61 -0.06 0.33 6.70
N MET A 62 0.93 0.68 5.90
CA MET A 62 2.33 0.28 6.08
C MET A 62 3.25 1.49 6.07
N HIS A 63 4.46 1.32 6.58
CA HIS A 63 5.55 2.29 6.47
C HIS A 63 6.83 1.63 5.95
N ASP A 64 7.75 2.44 5.41
CA ASP A 64 9.08 1.94 5.08
C ASP A 64 9.75 1.46 6.37
N THR A 65 10.33 0.26 6.31
CA THR A 65 10.81 -0.46 7.50
C THR A 65 12.23 -0.96 7.30
N TYR A 66 12.97 -1.12 8.38
CA TYR A 66 14.23 -1.84 8.36
C TYR A 66 14.00 -3.34 8.47
N ALA A 67 14.79 -4.14 7.76
CA ALA A 67 14.96 -5.54 8.12
C ALA A 67 15.75 -5.66 9.44
N GLN A 68 15.32 -6.55 10.32
CA GLN A 68 15.98 -6.83 11.59
C GLN A 68 16.81 -8.10 11.45
N ALA A 69 18.14 -7.98 11.61
CA ALA A 69 19.01 -9.14 11.62
C ALA A 69 18.79 -9.99 12.88
N LEU A 70 18.96 -11.30 12.75
CA LEU A 70 18.95 -12.24 13.86
C LEU A 70 20.34 -12.83 14.04
N TYR A 71 20.77 -12.91 15.29
CA TYR A 71 21.91 -13.75 15.66
C TYR A 71 21.50 -15.23 15.65
N LEU A 72 22.49 -16.12 15.66
CA LEU A 72 22.26 -17.58 15.61
C LEU A 72 21.46 -18.10 16.82
N ASP A 73 21.49 -17.40 17.94
CA ASP A 73 20.72 -17.71 19.14
C ASP A 73 19.28 -17.11 19.11
N GLY A 74 18.90 -16.47 18.00
CA GLY A 74 17.60 -15.84 17.79
C GLY A 74 17.48 -14.44 18.40
N THR A 75 18.53 -13.92 19.04
CA THR A 75 18.52 -12.55 19.57
C THR A 75 18.63 -11.51 18.46
N TYR A 76 18.19 -10.28 18.76
CA TYR A 76 18.15 -9.21 17.78
C TYR A 76 19.54 -8.64 17.51
N GLY A 77 19.93 -8.67 16.25
CA GLY A 77 21.11 -8.01 15.71
C GLY A 77 20.83 -6.55 15.33
N PRO A 78 21.63 -6.00 14.41
CA PRO A 78 21.41 -4.65 13.88
C PRO A 78 20.25 -4.58 12.88
N LEU A 79 19.68 -3.38 12.76
CA LEU A 79 18.78 -3.02 11.66
C LEU A 79 19.59 -2.81 10.38
N THR A 80 19.02 -3.24 9.26
CA THR A 80 19.67 -3.25 7.94
C THR A 80 18.62 -3.13 6.85
N GLY A 81 19.01 -2.78 5.62
CA GLY A 81 18.18 -2.95 4.42
C GLY A 81 16.81 -2.29 4.53
N VAL A 82 16.66 -1.09 3.97
CA VAL A 82 15.34 -0.43 3.94
C VAL A 82 14.43 -1.18 2.96
N VAL A 83 13.32 -1.70 3.48
CA VAL A 83 12.24 -2.28 2.70
C VAL A 83 11.19 -1.19 2.53
N GLU A 84 11.15 -0.62 1.33
CA GLU A 84 10.18 0.42 0.97
C GLU A 84 8.81 -0.20 0.73
N VAL A 85 7.74 0.50 1.14
CA VAL A 85 6.36 0.05 0.87
C VAL A 85 6.08 -0.07 -0.62
N ALA A 86 6.77 0.72 -1.46
CA ALA A 86 6.70 0.61 -2.90
C ALA A 86 7.02 -0.81 -3.41
N TYR A 87 7.96 -1.52 -2.78
CA TYR A 87 8.28 -2.91 -3.13
C TYR A 87 7.10 -3.83 -2.83
N VAL A 88 6.44 -3.65 -1.69
CA VAL A 88 5.24 -4.42 -1.30
C VAL A 88 4.09 -4.18 -2.27
N SER A 89 3.87 -2.92 -2.67
CA SER A 89 2.82 -2.53 -3.60
C SER A 89 3.01 -3.08 -5.01
N THR A 90 4.25 -3.11 -5.50
CA THR A 90 4.56 -3.67 -6.83
C THR A 90 4.54 -5.19 -6.85
N GLY A 91 4.85 -5.84 -5.73
CA GLY A 91 4.89 -7.30 -5.61
C GLY A 91 6.01 -7.96 -6.42
N ALA A 92 6.92 -7.18 -7.02
CA ALA A 92 8.02 -7.70 -7.82
C ALA A 92 9.19 -8.11 -6.91
N ALA A 93 9.79 -9.27 -7.16
CA ALA A 93 10.92 -9.74 -6.37
C ALA A 93 12.06 -8.71 -6.38
N ILE A 94 12.62 -8.44 -5.20
CA ILE A 94 13.70 -7.47 -5.01
C ILE A 94 14.82 -8.09 -4.20
N THR A 95 16.06 -7.85 -4.61
CA THR A 95 17.26 -8.22 -3.87
C THR A 95 17.90 -6.97 -3.30
N LEU A 96 18.12 -6.97 -1.99
CA LEU A 96 18.69 -5.84 -1.25
C LEU A 96 20.00 -6.26 -0.59
N ASP A 97 20.89 -5.29 -0.44
CA ASP A 97 22.16 -5.47 0.26
C ASP A 97 21.95 -5.49 1.78
N PHE A 98 22.70 -6.37 2.46
CA PHE A 98 22.78 -6.44 3.92
C PHE A 98 23.94 -5.57 4.42
N TRP A 99 23.75 -4.90 5.56
CA TRP A 99 24.62 -3.82 6.03
C TRP A 99 26.09 -4.22 6.28
N HIS A 100 26.39 -5.52 6.40
CA HIS A 100 27.76 -5.99 6.46
C HIS A 100 28.03 -7.18 5.56
N GLY A 101 29.32 -7.42 5.35
CA GLY A 101 29.85 -8.44 4.48
C GLY A 101 31.19 -8.94 5.00
N HIS A 102 31.69 -10.05 4.46
CA HIS A 102 33.00 -10.61 4.80
C HIS A 102 33.93 -10.55 3.59
N GLY A 103 35.20 -10.20 3.81
CA GLY A 103 36.20 -10.17 2.75
C GLY A 103 35.90 -9.21 1.60
N GLY A 104 35.14 -8.13 1.84
CA GLY A 104 34.73 -7.16 0.82
C GLY A 104 33.52 -7.58 -0.03
N GLN A 105 32.87 -8.70 0.30
CA GLN A 105 31.63 -9.14 -0.33
C GLN A 105 30.46 -8.93 0.61
N GLN A 106 29.37 -8.31 0.14
CA GLN A 106 28.17 -8.09 0.93
C GLN A 106 27.25 -9.31 0.88
N HIS A 107 26.61 -9.63 2.01
CA HIS A 107 25.44 -10.49 1.97
C HIS A 107 24.28 -9.76 1.29
N ARG A 108 23.37 -10.51 0.69
CA ARG A 108 22.14 -9.98 0.09
C ARG A 108 20.96 -10.83 0.51
N PHE A 109 19.77 -10.26 0.54
CA PHE A 109 18.54 -11.01 0.76
C PHE A 109 17.52 -10.67 -0.31
N THR A 110 16.65 -11.62 -0.62
CA THR A 110 15.61 -11.45 -1.64
C THR A 110 14.24 -11.54 -0.98
N LEU A 111 13.41 -10.52 -1.23
CA LEU A 111 11.99 -10.58 -0.94
C LEU A 111 11.26 -10.97 -2.22
N GLU A 112 10.49 -12.06 -2.17
CA GLU A 112 9.70 -12.57 -3.28
C GLU A 112 8.26 -12.05 -3.23
N ALA A 113 7.51 -12.24 -4.30
CA ALA A 113 6.08 -11.88 -4.35
C ALA A 113 5.29 -12.47 -3.18
N SER A 114 5.54 -13.73 -2.84
CA SER A 114 4.90 -14.43 -1.71
C SER A 114 5.17 -13.76 -0.36
N HIS A 115 6.37 -13.20 -0.16
CA HIS A 115 6.71 -12.46 1.05
C HIS A 115 5.86 -11.19 1.16
N PHE A 116 5.69 -10.45 0.06
CA PHE A 116 4.87 -9.24 0.06
C PHE A 116 3.40 -9.53 0.36
N GLU A 117 2.85 -10.64 -0.15
CA GLU A 117 1.50 -11.06 0.21
C GLU A 117 1.36 -11.39 1.70
N ALA A 118 2.38 -12.01 2.31
CA ALA A 118 2.39 -12.24 3.75
C ALA A 118 2.44 -10.92 4.55
N LEU A 119 3.30 -9.97 4.13
CA LEU A 119 3.38 -8.64 4.76
C LEU A 119 2.04 -7.89 4.67
N LYS A 120 1.34 -7.96 3.54
CA LYS A 120 -0.02 -7.40 3.36
C LYS A 120 -1.02 -7.99 4.35
N GLN A 121 -0.89 -9.27 4.68
CA GLN A 121 -1.73 -9.94 5.68
C GLN A 121 -1.33 -9.63 7.12
N GLY A 122 -0.40 -8.69 7.34
CA GLY A 122 0.13 -8.33 8.65
C GLY A 122 1.00 -9.41 9.28
N GLN A 123 1.55 -10.31 8.45
CA GLN A 123 2.49 -11.33 8.91
C GLN A 123 3.90 -10.78 8.84
N ARG A 124 4.70 -11.16 9.83
CA ARG A 124 6.15 -11.02 9.76
C ARG A 124 6.73 -12.03 8.78
N VAL A 125 7.66 -11.58 7.94
CA VAL A 125 8.39 -12.45 7.03
C VAL A 125 9.81 -12.66 7.54
N THR A 126 10.31 -13.89 7.48
CA THR A 126 11.70 -14.24 7.78
C THR A 126 12.40 -14.71 6.51
N VAL A 127 13.59 -14.18 6.23
CA VAL A 127 14.40 -14.55 5.05
C VAL A 127 15.85 -14.82 5.42
N GLY A 128 16.51 -15.68 4.64
CA GLY A 128 17.95 -15.88 4.70
C GLY A 128 18.68 -14.93 3.75
N THR A 129 19.93 -14.61 4.06
CA THR A 129 20.83 -13.93 3.14
C THR A 129 21.62 -14.92 2.27
N THR A 130 22.23 -14.46 1.19
CA THR A 130 23.26 -15.20 0.45
C THR A 130 24.41 -15.62 1.37
N THR A 131 24.99 -16.80 1.14
CA THR A 131 26.19 -17.25 1.82
C THR A 131 27.42 -16.48 1.33
N VAL A 132 28.17 -15.88 2.25
CA VAL A 132 29.46 -15.23 1.99
C VAL A 132 30.48 -15.81 2.96
N ASP A 133 31.64 -16.24 2.47
CA ASP A 133 32.71 -16.81 3.31
C ASP A 133 32.20 -17.90 4.29
N GLY A 134 31.34 -18.80 3.78
CA GLY A 134 30.84 -19.95 4.52
C GLY A 134 29.79 -19.67 5.61
N HIS A 135 29.26 -18.46 5.72
CA HIS A 135 28.16 -18.14 6.64
C HIS A 135 27.06 -17.31 5.97
N GLU A 136 25.89 -17.29 6.61
CA GLU A 136 24.70 -16.55 6.21
C GLU A 136 23.99 -15.99 7.44
N HIS A 137 23.09 -15.05 7.22
CA HIS A 137 22.27 -14.44 8.25
C HIS A 137 20.79 -14.74 8.02
N THR A 138 20.03 -14.68 9.10
CA THR A 138 18.57 -14.64 9.06
C THR A 138 18.11 -13.23 9.39
N LEU A 139 17.07 -12.79 8.69
CA LEU A 139 16.45 -11.48 8.84
C LEU A 139 14.96 -11.67 9.02
N PHE A 140 14.29 -10.73 9.68
CA PHE A 140 12.85 -10.57 9.52
C PHE A 140 12.46 -9.15 9.11
N VAL A 141 11.28 -9.05 8.50
CA VAL A 141 10.68 -7.80 8.02
C VAL A 141 9.26 -7.69 8.58
N ASP A 142 8.95 -6.52 9.12
CA ASP A 142 7.65 -6.22 9.74
C ASP A 142 7.32 -4.72 9.52
N PRO A 143 6.59 -4.37 8.45
CA PRO A 143 6.28 -2.98 8.10
C PRO A 143 5.09 -2.41 8.89
N LEU A 144 4.51 -3.17 9.82
CA LEU A 144 3.44 -2.72 10.71
C LEU A 144 3.95 -2.41 12.13
N ASP A 145 5.13 -2.92 12.50
CA ASP A 145 5.73 -2.67 13.79
C ASP A 145 6.54 -1.35 13.76
N GLU A 146 6.12 -0.41 14.60
CA GLU A 146 6.72 0.91 14.76
C GLU A 146 8.16 0.88 15.24
N ALA A 147 8.59 -0.21 15.90
CA ALA A 147 9.98 -0.37 16.34
C ALA A 147 10.98 -0.43 15.17
N TYR A 148 10.51 -0.82 13.97
CA TYR A 148 11.35 -0.96 12.77
C TYR A 148 11.11 0.14 11.74
N ARG A 149 10.22 1.10 12.01
CA ARG A 149 9.92 2.20 11.09
C ARG A 149 11.20 2.98 10.75
N VAL A 150 11.39 3.25 9.46
CA VAL A 150 12.41 4.19 9.00
C VAL A 150 12.01 5.61 9.45
N PRO A 151 12.87 6.36 10.16
CA PRO A 151 12.53 7.68 10.68
C PRO A 151 11.99 8.62 9.61
N GLY A 152 10.76 9.13 9.82
CA GLY A 152 10.09 10.05 8.91
C GLY A 152 9.39 9.39 7.71
N ALA A 153 9.40 8.06 7.60
CA ALA A 153 8.63 7.35 6.58
C ALA A 153 7.12 7.58 6.78
N PRO A 154 6.38 7.97 5.73
CA PRO A 154 4.94 8.16 5.81
C PRO A 154 4.20 6.82 5.88
N ASP A 155 2.96 6.86 6.37
CA ASP A 155 2.03 5.74 6.20
C ASP A 155 1.52 5.72 4.75
N VAL A 156 1.47 4.53 4.18
CA VAL A 156 0.99 4.26 2.83
C VAL A 156 -0.10 3.21 2.90
N ASP A 157 -1.26 3.50 2.29
CA ASP A 157 -2.34 2.53 2.12
C ASP A 157 -1.98 1.55 1.00
N VAL A 158 -1.88 0.26 1.32
CA VAL A 158 -1.59 -0.84 0.39
C VAL A 158 -2.82 -1.70 0.22
N ALA A 159 -3.24 -1.94 -1.03
CA ALA A 159 -4.39 -2.79 -1.33
C ALA A 159 -4.09 -4.28 -1.04
N LEU A 160 -5.04 -4.97 -0.40
CA LEU A 160 -4.96 -6.39 -0.04
C LEU A 160 -5.37 -7.35 -1.17
N GLY A 161 -5.74 -6.83 -2.33
CA GLY A 161 -6.16 -7.62 -3.49
C GLY A 161 -6.80 -6.76 -4.57
N THR A 162 -6.98 -7.32 -5.75
CA THR A 162 -7.77 -6.69 -6.81
C THR A 162 -9.25 -6.84 -6.51
N CYS A 163 -10.03 -5.77 -6.67
CA CYS A 163 -11.47 -5.89 -6.82
C CYS A 163 -11.79 -6.88 -7.93
N GLN A 164 -12.40 -8.01 -7.57
CA GLN A 164 -13.07 -8.82 -8.57
C GLN A 164 -14.42 -8.16 -8.82
N GLU A 165 -14.61 -7.64 -10.03
CA GLU A 165 -15.96 -7.30 -10.49
C GLU A 165 -16.79 -8.58 -10.45
N THR A 166 -17.92 -8.54 -9.75
CA THR A 166 -18.83 -9.68 -9.71
C THR A 166 -19.41 -9.84 -11.12
N PRO A 167 -19.35 -11.03 -11.74
CA PRO A 167 -19.80 -11.24 -13.13
C PRO A 167 -21.30 -11.03 -13.32
#